data_AF-A0A3D4NVT4-F1
#
_entry.id   AF-A0A3D4NVT4-F1
#
_cell.length_a   1.000
_cell.length_b   1.000
_cell.length_c   1.000
_cell.angle_alpha   90.00
_cell.angle_beta   90.00
_cell.angle_gamma   90.00
#
_symmetry.space_group_name_H-M   'P 1'
#
loop_
_entity.id
_entity.type
_entity.pdbx_description
1 polymer ?
#
loop_
_entity_poly.entity_id
_entity_poly.type
_entity_poly.pdbx_seq_one_letter_code
_entity_poly.pdbx_strand_id
1 'polypeptide(L)' 'KPKVMVIDSIQTIFTEQLQSAPGGVSQVRESAALLVRYAKQSGTAIFLVGHVT' A
#
# COMPACT_ATOMS: atom_id res chain seq x y z
N LYS A 1 8.66 -11.50 11.58
CA LYS A 1 7.67 -10.78 10.74
C LYS A 1 6.63 -10.16 11.66
N PRO A 2 6.23 -8.89 11.45
CA PRO A 2 5.25 -8.24 12.32
C PRO A 2 3.90 -8.96 12.23
N LYS A 3 3.14 -8.95 13.32
CA LYS A 3 1.76 -9.49 13.32
C LYS A 3 0.76 -8.45 12.80
N VAL A 4 1.09 -7.18 12.98
CA VAL A 4 0.27 -6.02 12.58
C VAL A 4 1.17 -4.96 11.96
N MET A 5 0.70 -4.31 10.90
CA MET A 5 1.34 -3.18 10.25
C MET A 5 0.29 -2.09 9.97
N VAL A 6 0.63 -0.84 10.26
CA VAL A 6 -0.22 0.32 9.98
C VAL A 6 0.53 1.24 9.03
N ILE A 7 -0.11 1.64 7.95
CA ILE A 7 0.45 2.53 6.94
C ILE A 7 -0.43 3.77 6.88
N ASP A 8 0.13 4.89 7.33
CA ASP A 8 -0.50 6.21 7.30
C ASP A 8 0.43 7.21 6.60
N SER A 9 0.20 7.60 5.33
CA SER A 9 -0.92 7.24 4.45
C SER A 9 -0.47 6.51 3.18
N ILE A 10 -1.38 5.74 2.57
CA ILE A 10 -1.08 4.94 1.36
C ILE A 10 -0.69 5.80 0.16
N GLN A 11 -1.11 7.07 0.10
CA GLN A 11 -0.70 8.00 -0.95
C GLN A 11 0.81 8.30 -0.95
N THR A 12 1.50 8.07 0.17
CA THR A 12 2.96 8.29 0.28
C THR A 12 3.78 7.11 -0.23
N ILE A 13 3.15 5.96 -0.50
CA ILE A 13 3.82 4.78 -1.02
C ILE A 13 3.93 4.87 -2.53
N PHE A 14 5.11 4.51 -3.04
CA PHE A 14 5.47 4.53 -4.44
C PHE A 14 6.05 3.20 -4.87
N THR A 15 5.74 2.77 -6.10
CA THR A 15 6.39 1.66 -6.76
C THR A 15 6.84 2.05 -8.16
N GLU A 16 8.05 1.64 -8.54
CA GLU A 16 8.60 1.82 -9.89
C GLU A 16 7.97 0.87 -10.92
N GLN A 17 7.20 -0.12 -10.46
CA GLN A 17 6.51 -1.09 -11.33
C GLN A 17 5.42 -0.46 -12.20
N LEU A 18 5.02 0.77 -11.89
CA LEU A 18 3.97 1.50 -12.59
C LEU A 18 4.46 2.91 -12.95
N GLN A 19 4.51 3.22 -14.24
CA GLN A 19 4.77 4.60 -14.71
C GLN A 19 3.52 5.47 -14.49
N SER A 20 3.37 6.00 -13.29
CA SER A 20 2.35 6.99 -12.96
C SER A 20 2.81 7.89 -11.81
N ALA A 21 2.17 9.06 -11.70
CA ALA A 21 2.52 10.04 -10.67
C ALA A 21 2.35 9.42 -9.25
N PRO A 22 3.34 9.63 -8.35
CA PRO A 22 3.22 9.25 -6.94
C PRO A 22 1.92 9.77 -6.32
N GLY A 23 1.27 8.95 -5.50
CA GLY A 23 0.01 9.29 -4.85
C GLY A 23 -1.24 9.30 -5.75
N GLY A 24 -1.08 9.13 -7.07
CA GLY A 24 -2.23 8.98 -7.98
C GLY A 24 -3.02 7.69 -7.74
N VAL A 25 -4.27 7.66 -8.20
CA VAL A 25 -5.18 6.50 -7.99
C VAL A 25 -4.56 5.19 -8.47
N SER A 26 -3.86 5.19 -9.60
CA SER A 26 -3.21 3.99 -10.13
C SER A 26 -2.03 3.53 -9.25
N GLN A 27 -1.18 4.44 -8.75
CA GLN A 27 -0.12 4.11 -7.79
C GLN A 27 -0.69 3.53 -6.49
N VAL A 28 -1.74 4.14 -5.95
CA VAL A 28 -2.39 3.68 -4.72
C VAL A 28 -2.95 2.27 -4.90
N ARG A 29 -3.62 1.99 -6.03
CA ARG A 29 -4.16 0.66 -6.34
C ARG A 29 -3.08 -0.40 -6.46
N GLU A 30 -1.99 -0.11 -7.18
CA GLU A 30 -0.90 -1.09 -7.33
C GLU A 30 -0.17 -1.32 -6.01
N SER A 31 0.15 -0.26 -5.28
CA SER A 31 0.79 -0.36 -3.97
C SER A 31 -0.05 -1.17 -2.98
N ALA A 32 -1.37 -0.96 -2.96
CA ALA A 32 -2.28 -1.77 -2.16
C ALA A 32 -2.27 -3.26 -2.58
N ALA A 33 -2.23 -3.56 -3.89
CA ALA A 33 -2.15 -4.93 -4.38
C ALA A 33 -0.86 -5.64 -3.94
N LEU A 34 0.27 -4.94 -3.97
CA LEU A 34 1.56 -5.45 -3.46
C LEU A 34 1.51 -5.71 -1.95
N LEU A 35 0.94 -4.80 -1.18
CA LEU A 35 0.78 -4.93 0.27
C LEU A 35 -0.14 -6.09 0.65
N VAL A 36 -1.24 -6.32 -0.09
CA VAL A 36 -2.11 -7.49 0.11
C VAL A 36 -1.38 -8.80 -0.17
N ARG A 37 -0.57 -8.86 -1.23
CA ARG A 37 0.28 -10.04 -1.50
C ARG A 37 1.25 -10.30 -0.35
N TYR A 38 1.91 -9.26 0.14
CA TYR A 38 2.78 -9.34 1.31
C TYR A 38 2.02 -9.84 2.56
N ALA A 39 0.85 -9.28 2.86
CA ALA A 39 0.02 -9.66 4.00
C ALA A 39 -0.28 -11.16 4.00
N LYS A 40 -0.74 -11.69 2.84
CA LYS A 40 -1.05 -13.12 2.67
C LYS A 40 0.16 -14.03 2.85
N GLN A 41 1.32 -13.64 2.30
CA GLN A 41 2.56 -14.43 2.41
C GLN A 41 3.21 -14.37 3.80
N SER A 42 2.95 -13.31 4.55
CA SER A 42 3.56 -13.09 5.86
C SER A 42 2.66 -13.44 7.04
N GLY A 43 1.34 -13.56 6.82
CA GLY A 43 0.35 -13.65 7.89
C GLY A 43 0.25 -12.34 8.69
N THR A 44 0.55 -11.20 8.08
CA THR A 44 0.51 -9.87 8.71
C THR A 44 -0.87 -9.23 8.47
N ALA A 45 -1.52 -8.74 9.52
CA ALA A 45 -2.68 -7.86 9.36
C ALA A 45 -2.22 -6.44 9.01
N ILE A 46 -2.78 -5.85 7.95
CA ILE A 46 -2.38 -4.52 7.47
C ILE A 46 -3.57 -3.56 7.52
N PHE A 47 -3.36 -2.40 8.13
CA PHE A 47 -4.28 -1.26 8.11
C PHE A 47 -3.71 -0.16 7.21
N LEU A 48 -4.51 0.32 6.27
CA LEU A 48 -4.13 1.38 5.33
C LEU A 48 -4.98 2.62 5.58
N VAL A 49 -4.34 3.77 5.77
CA VAL A 49 -5.02 5.07 5.86
C VAL A 49 -4.95 5.76 4.51
N GLY A 50 -6.09 6.22 4.01
CA GLY A 50 -6.19 7.02 2.79
C GLY A 50 -6.96 8.30 3.08
N HIS A 51 -6.31 9.45 2.89
CA HIS A 51 -6.96 10.77 2.92
C HIS A 51 -7.85 10.98 1.69
N VAL A 52 -9.05 11.55 1.91
CA VAL A 52 -9.95 11.97 0.83
C VAL A 52 -9.98 13.49 0.82
N THR A 53 -9.70 14.10 -0.33
CA THR A 53 -9.73 15.55 -0.57
C THR A 53 -10.41 15.81 -1.89
#